data_AF-A0A955ZHR6-F1
#
_entry.id   AF-A0A955ZHR6-F1
#
_cell.length_a   1.000
_cell.length_b   1.000
_cell.length_c   1.000
_cell.angle_alpha   90.00
_cell.angle_beta   90.00
_cell.angle_gamma   90.00
#
_symmetry.space_group_name_H-M   'P 1'
#
loop_
_entity.id
_entity.type
_entity.pdbx_description
1 polymer ?
#
loop_
_entity_poly.entity_id
_entity_poly.type
_entity_poly.pdbx_seq_one_letter_code
_entity_poly.pdbx_strand_id
1 'polypeptide(L)'
;MEKPLLLGTLAISLFVSTGCASSPAAPFDTLKTANLTAFRLQNYEPPPSATPTAAGAIPGMPNEIQAWIQQGAAGLQQLIPPGLLPPGLIPQQGQATPGATPTTPTDQVPRFHNFRILSQTQVIDEDLKDELAKILGDDGNFDNNHANCMYAEMGLSFSSGGPANDVLISFSCNQVNAATFAWPHPATGMKPKTVQKLSEVVQKLWPPGT
;
A
#
# COMPACT_ATOMS: atom_id res chain seq x y z
N MET A 1 -55.37 53.97 7.76
CA MET A 1 -54.29 54.00 6.76
C MET A 1 -53.76 52.59 6.64
N GLU A 2 -53.92 52.00 5.45
CA GLU A 2 -53.62 50.61 5.10
C GLU A 2 -52.16 50.40 4.61
N LYS A 3 -51.66 49.18 4.86
CA LYS A 3 -50.64 48.38 4.11
C LYS A 3 -49.13 48.72 4.23
N PRO A 4 -48.21 47.76 3.95
CA PRO A 4 -48.35 46.30 3.79
C PRO A 4 -47.28 45.41 4.48
N LEU A 5 -47.69 44.15 4.65
CA LEU A 5 -46.95 42.88 4.45
C LEU A 5 -45.62 42.99 3.69
N LEU A 6 -44.53 42.48 4.29
CA LEU A 6 -43.36 41.97 3.55
C LEU A 6 -42.90 40.66 4.18
N LEU A 7 -43.23 39.59 3.45
CA LEU A 7 -42.61 38.27 3.49
C LEU A 7 -41.09 38.41 3.39
N GLY A 8 -40.38 37.92 4.41
CA GLY A 8 -38.93 37.75 4.37
C GLY A 8 -38.59 36.38 4.94
N THR A 9 -38.72 35.34 4.11
CA THR A 9 -38.33 33.97 4.43
C THR A 9 -36.81 33.91 4.60
N LEU A 10 -36.32 34.14 5.82
CA LEU A 10 -34.93 33.90 6.16
C LEU A 10 -34.76 32.39 6.35
N ALA A 11 -34.23 31.72 5.32
CA ALA A 11 -33.77 30.34 5.42
C ALA A 11 -32.60 30.31 6.42
N ILE A 12 -32.90 29.95 7.67
CA ILE A 12 -31.90 29.65 8.68
C ILE A 12 -31.22 28.37 8.25
N SER A 13 -30.02 28.49 7.68
CA SER A 13 -29.08 27.40 7.51
C SER A 13 -28.83 26.80 8.89
N LEU A 14 -29.34 25.59 9.13
CA LEU A 14 -28.95 24.74 10.24
C LEU A 14 -27.46 24.42 10.06
N PHE A 15 -26.59 25.25 10.63
CA PHE A 15 -25.30 24.78 11.08
C PHE A 15 -25.58 23.77 12.18
N VAL A 16 -25.59 22.50 11.81
CA VAL A 16 -25.52 21.40 12.76
C VAL A 16 -24.13 21.45 13.37
N SER A 17 -23.93 22.38 14.31
CA SER A 17 -22.84 22.30 15.27
C SER A 17 -23.22 21.22 16.28
N THR A 18 -23.14 19.95 15.87
CA THR A 18 -23.02 18.85 16.80
C THR A 18 -21.71 19.04 17.54
N GLY A 19 -21.78 19.61 18.73
CA GLY A 19 -20.82 19.30 19.77
C GLY A 19 -20.94 17.80 20.06
N CYS A 20 -20.23 16.99 19.29
CA CYS A 20 -20.15 15.55 19.49
C CYS A 20 -19.38 15.29 20.78
N ALA A 21 -20.05 14.71 21.77
CA ALA A 21 -19.38 14.15 22.93
C ALA A 21 -18.45 12.99 22.48
N SER A 22 -17.14 13.17 22.69
CA SER A 22 -16.04 12.20 22.85
C SER A 22 -16.03 10.89 22.03
N SER A 23 -16.70 10.83 20.89
CA SER A 23 -16.68 9.66 20.00
C SER A 23 -15.69 9.91 18.87
N PRO A 24 -14.89 8.90 18.47
CA PRO A 24 -14.02 8.99 17.30
C PRO A 24 -14.78 9.50 16.07
N ALA A 25 -14.14 10.34 15.25
CA ALA A 25 -14.74 10.80 14.00
C ALA A 25 -15.03 9.63 13.05
N ALA A 26 -16.11 9.71 12.29
CA ALA A 26 -16.43 8.69 11.29
C ALA A 26 -15.32 8.59 10.22
N PRO A 27 -14.99 7.38 9.73
CA PRO A 27 -15.62 6.08 10.02
C PRO A 27 -15.04 5.33 11.23
N PHE A 28 -14.16 5.96 12.02
CA PHE A 28 -13.46 5.32 13.14
C PHE A 28 -14.38 5.01 14.33
N ASP A 29 -15.54 5.67 14.44
CA ASP A 29 -16.59 5.37 15.43
C ASP A 29 -17.08 3.91 15.35
N THR A 30 -17.02 3.30 14.16
CA THR A 30 -17.48 1.91 13.93
C THR A 30 -16.40 0.85 14.18
N LEU A 31 -15.15 1.28 14.43
CA LEU A 31 -13.99 0.40 14.32
C LEU A 31 -13.97 -0.69 15.41
N LYS A 32 -14.56 -0.43 16.59
CA LYS A 32 -14.69 -1.43 17.67
C LYS A 32 -15.43 -2.69 17.24
N THR A 33 -16.50 -2.55 16.45
CA THR A 33 -17.31 -3.67 15.97
C THR A 33 -16.96 -4.10 14.54
N ALA A 34 -16.09 -3.35 13.85
CA ALA A 34 -15.68 -3.65 12.50
C ALA A 34 -14.85 -4.94 12.40
N ASN A 35 -14.92 -5.60 11.25
CA ASN A 35 -13.89 -6.55 10.85
C ASN A 35 -12.67 -5.74 10.43
N LEU A 36 -11.58 -5.80 11.21
CA LEU A 36 -10.34 -5.06 10.99
C LEU A 36 -9.17 -6.01 10.73
N THR A 37 -8.48 -5.82 9.62
CA THR A 37 -7.20 -6.46 9.30
C THR A 37 -6.10 -5.40 9.29
N ALA A 38 -5.00 -5.68 9.98
CA ALA A 38 -3.79 -4.86 9.94
C ALA A 38 -2.74 -5.53 9.05
N PHE A 39 -2.03 -4.73 8.26
CA PHE A 39 -0.97 -5.16 7.36
C PHE A 39 0.34 -4.50 7.73
N ARG A 40 1.40 -5.30 7.84
CA ARG A 40 2.77 -4.80 7.87
C ARG A 40 3.25 -4.71 6.44
N LEU A 41 3.66 -3.51 6.02
CA LEU A 41 3.96 -3.19 4.64
C LEU A 41 5.45 -2.95 4.45
N GLN A 42 5.95 -3.32 3.26
CA GLN A 42 7.30 -2.98 2.85
C GLN A 42 7.30 -1.58 2.22
N ASN A 43 8.00 -0.67 2.89
CA ASN A 43 8.12 0.74 2.48
C ASN A 43 8.92 0.91 1.16
N TYR A 44 9.96 0.10 0.92
CA TYR A 44 10.82 0.20 -0.26
C TYR A 44 11.08 -1.18 -0.89
N GLU A 45 10.80 -1.28 -2.18
CA GLU A 45 11.25 -2.39 -3.04
C GLU A 45 12.24 -1.83 -4.07
N PRO A 46 13.47 -2.36 -4.13
CA PRO A 46 14.36 -2.00 -5.23
C PRO A 46 13.71 -2.43 -6.55
N PRO A 47 13.83 -1.63 -7.62
CA PRO A 47 13.28 -2.01 -8.92
C PRO A 47 13.83 -3.39 -9.31
N PRO A 48 13.01 -4.27 -9.91
CA PRO A 48 13.48 -5.59 -10.32
C PRO A 48 14.73 -5.38 -11.17
N SER A 49 15.83 -6.02 -10.74
CA SER A 49 17.04 -6.03 -11.55
C SER A 49 16.65 -6.62 -12.90
N ALA A 50 16.73 -5.82 -13.96
CA ALA A 50 16.45 -6.28 -15.30
C ALA A 50 17.32 -7.53 -15.53
N THR A 51 16.67 -8.68 -15.58
CA THR A 51 17.35 -9.92 -15.95
C THR A 51 17.92 -9.65 -17.34
N PRO A 52 19.24 -9.84 -17.58
CA PRO A 52 19.78 -9.66 -18.90
C PRO A 52 18.97 -10.55 -19.85
N THR A 53 18.28 -9.92 -20.81
CA THR A 53 17.61 -10.61 -21.88
C THR A 53 18.63 -11.56 -22.48
N ALA A 54 18.37 -12.87 -22.37
CA ALA A 54 19.19 -13.87 -23.02
C ALA A 54 19.30 -13.50 -24.51
N ALA A 55 20.54 -13.53 -25.02
CA ALA A 55 20.89 -13.13 -26.37
C ALA A 55 19.96 -13.76 -27.41
N GLY A 56 19.11 -12.93 -28.01
CA GLY A 56 18.10 -13.36 -28.96
C GLY A 56 17.48 -12.19 -29.69
N ALA A 57 18.15 -11.78 -30.77
CA ALA A 57 17.67 -10.90 -31.83
C ALA A 57 17.35 -9.45 -31.41
N ILE A 58 18.35 -8.57 -31.49
CA ILE A 58 18.15 -7.13 -31.65
C ILE A 58 18.19 -6.84 -33.15
N PRO A 59 17.06 -6.48 -33.80
CA PRO A 59 17.08 -6.03 -35.19
C PRO A 59 17.89 -4.73 -35.30
N GLY A 60 18.94 -4.73 -36.12
CA GLY A 60 19.77 -3.53 -36.38
C GLY A 60 21.17 -3.51 -35.73
N MET A 61 21.67 -4.61 -35.19
CA MET A 61 23.02 -4.66 -34.60
C MET A 61 24.11 -4.85 -35.68
N PRO A 62 25.23 -4.11 -35.64
CA PRO A 62 26.39 -4.32 -36.52
C PRO A 62 27.00 -5.72 -36.38
N ASN A 63 27.39 -6.32 -37.51
CA ASN A 63 27.89 -7.71 -37.59
C ASN A 63 29.10 -8.00 -36.69
N GLU A 64 29.92 -7.00 -36.32
CA GLU A 64 31.09 -7.20 -35.46
C GLU A 64 30.75 -7.62 -34.02
N ILE A 65 29.61 -7.17 -33.48
CA ILE A 65 29.20 -7.53 -32.12
C ILE A 65 28.71 -8.98 -32.09
N GLN A 66 28.11 -9.48 -33.17
CA GLN A 66 27.71 -10.88 -33.28
C GLN A 66 28.91 -11.82 -33.27
N ALA A 67 30.03 -11.44 -33.89
CA ALA A 67 31.25 -12.23 -33.89
C ALA A 67 31.84 -12.37 -32.47
N TRP A 68 31.86 -11.29 -31.70
CA TRP A 68 32.32 -11.30 -30.31
C TRP A 68 31.46 -12.21 -29.42
N ILE A 69 30.14 -12.18 -29.59
CA ILE A 69 29.20 -13.03 -28.84
C ILE A 69 29.42 -14.51 -29.13
N GLN A 70 29.56 -14.90 -30.39
CA GLN A 70 29.80 -16.30 -30.75
C GLN A 70 31.13 -16.82 -30.19
N GLN A 71 32.15 -15.98 -30.17
CA GLN A 71 33.46 -16.36 -29.64
C GLN A 71 33.46 -16.48 -28.11
N GLY A 72 32.69 -15.63 -27.40
CA GLY A 72 32.50 -15.74 -25.95
C GLY A 72 31.68 -16.97 -25.53
N ALA A 73 30.65 -17.33 -26.31
CA ALA A 73 29.78 -18.46 -26.02
C ALA A 73 30.50 -19.82 -26.12
N ALA A 74 31.41 -19.98 -27.09
CA ALA A 74 32.20 -21.19 -27.26
C ALA A 74 33.17 -21.44 -26.08
N GLY A 75 33.73 -20.37 -25.50
CA GLY A 75 34.59 -20.47 -24.31
C GLY A 75 33.84 -20.88 -23.05
N LEU A 76 32.57 -20.44 -22.91
CA LEU A 76 31.73 -20.80 -21.78
C LEU A 76 31.30 -22.28 -21.83
N GLN A 77 31.05 -22.82 -23.03
CA GLN A 77 30.69 -24.23 -23.22
C GLN A 77 31.82 -25.21 -22.87
N GLN A 78 33.08 -24.77 -22.93
CA GLN A 78 34.22 -25.60 -22.52
C GLN A 78 34.46 -25.62 -21.00
N LEU A 79 33.86 -24.69 -20.26
CA LEU A 79 33.96 -24.61 -18.80
C LEU A 79 32.79 -25.32 -18.08
N ILE A 80 31.84 -25.90 -18.81
CA ILE A 80 30.74 -26.69 -18.24
C ILE A 80 31.14 -28.17 -18.30
N PRO A 81 31.45 -28.80 -17.15
CA PRO A 81 31.77 -30.23 -17.10
C PRO A 81 30.58 -31.07 -17.58
N PRO A 82 30.79 -32.10 -18.41
CA PRO A 82 29.72 -32.98 -18.86
C PRO A 82 29.17 -33.77 -17.66
N GLY A 83 28.02 -33.36 -17.13
CA GLY A 83 27.34 -34.04 -16.02
C GLY A 83 26.49 -33.17 -15.10
N LEU A 84 26.54 -31.84 -15.22
CA LEU A 84 25.78 -30.90 -14.36
C LEU A 84 24.58 -30.22 -15.05
N LEU A 85 24.13 -30.73 -16.20
CA LEU A 85 22.90 -30.25 -16.82
C LEU A 85 21.69 -30.97 -16.20
N PRO A 86 20.86 -30.32 -15.36
CA PRO A 86 19.64 -30.91 -14.85
C PRO A 86 18.71 -31.33 -16.00
N PRO A 87 18.06 -32.50 -15.92
CA PRO A 87 17.09 -32.94 -16.91
C PRO A 87 15.94 -31.92 -16.99
N GLY A 88 15.83 -31.24 -18.13
CA GLY A 88 14.87 -30.15 -18.35
C GLY A 88 15.42 -28.94 -19.14
N LEU A 89 16.74 -28.89 -19.39
CA LEU A 89 17.39 -27.81 -20.16
C LEU A 89 17.55 -28.07 -21.66
N ILE A 90 16.95 -29.13 -22.22
CA ILE A 90 16.74 -29.16 -23.67
C ILE A 90 15.59 -28.20 -23.98
N PRO A 91 15.78 -27.18 -24.82
CA PRO A 91 14.68 -26.40 -25.34
C PRO A 91 13.81 -27.37 -26.15
N GLN A 92 12.73 -27.84 -25.54
CA GLN A 92 11.62 -28.38 -26.32
C GLN A 92 11.20 -27.22 -27.19
N GLN A 93 11.41 -27.41 -28.49
CA GLN A 93 11.04 -26.56 -29.59
C GLN A 93 9.55 -26.19 -29.44
N GLY A 94 9.32 -25.16 -28.63
CA GLY A 94 8.04 -24.53 -28.42
C GLY A 94 7.73 -23.81 -29.71
N GLN A 95 6.96 -24.51 -30.53
CA GLN A 95 6.26 -24.01 -31.69
C GLN A 95 5.73 -22.60 -31.38
N ALA A 96 6.42 -21.60 -31.91
CA ALA A 96 6.00 -20.22 -31.85
C ALA A 96 4.70 -20.08 -32.64
N THR A 97 3.57 -19.95 -31.95
CA THR A 97 2.39 -19.32 -32.53
C THR A 97 2.69 -17.83 -32.68
N PRO A 98 2.61 -17.26 -33.90
CA PRO A 98 2.79 -15.82 -34.09
C PRO A 98 1.62 -15.08 -33.44
N GLY A 99 1.88 -14.36 -32.35
CA GLY A 99 0.86 -13.50 -31.73
C GLY A 99 0.90 -13.37 -30.21
N ALA A 100 1.75 -14.12 -29.49
CA ALA A 100 1.85 -13.95 -28.05
C ALA A 100 2.69 -12.70 -27.71
N THR A 101 2.00 -11.62 -27.32
CA THR A 101 2.59 -10.47 -26.63
C THR A 101 3.38 -10.95 -25.40
N PRO A 102 4.58 -10.41 -25.12
CA PRO A 102 5.36 -10.80 -23.96
C PRO A 102 4.56 -10.52 -22.68
N THR A 103 4.13 -11.57 -21.99
CA THR A 103 3.65 -11.45 -20.62
C THR A 103 4.86 -11.15 -19.74
N THR A 104 4.94 -9.90 -19.28
CA THR A 104 5.80 -9.50 -18.17
C THR A 104 5.61 -10.49 -17.02
N PRO A 105 6.67 -10.93 -16.32
CA PRO A 105 6.53 -11.75 -15.12
C PRO A 105 5.65 -10.99 -14.13
N THR A 106 4.39 -11.39 -13.97
CA THR A 106 3.52 -10.81 -12.95
C THR A 106 4.02 -11.32 -11.61
N ASP A 107 4.76 -10.46 -10.91
CA ASP A 107 5.15 -10.65 -9.51
C ASP A 107 3.90 -11.00 -8.69
N GLN A 108 3.75 -12.27 -8.31
CA GLN A 108 2.56 -12.82 -7.62
C GLN A 108 2.52 -12.47 -6.12
N VAL A 109 3.36 -11.52 -5.68
CA VAL A 109 3.42 -11.11 -4.28
C VAL A 109 2.13 -10.37 -3.87
N PRO A 110 1.48 -10.75 -2.76
CA PRO A 110 0.33 -10.02 -2.23
C PRO A 110 0.68 -8.57 -1.89
N ARG A 111 -0.19 -7.64 -2.29
CA ARG A 111 0.01 -6.20 -2.12
C ARG A 111 -1.24 -5.53 -1.54
N PHE A 112 -1.02 -4.50 -0.73
CA PHE A 112 -2.05 -3.61 -0.21
C PHE A 112 -1.73 -2.19 -0.71
N HIS A 113 -2.59 -1.62 -1.57
CA HIS A 113 -2.37 -0.31 -2.22
C HIS A 113 -0.98 -0.18 -2.87
N ASN A 114 -0.57 -1.21 -3.61
CA ASN A 114 0.76 -1.38 -4.26
C ASN A 114 1.94 -1.67 -3.33
N PHE A 115 1.80 -1.57 -2.01
CA PHE A 115 2.84 -1.95 -1.06
C PHE A 115 2.83 -3.47 -0.85
N ARG A 116 4.00 -4.10 -0.95
CA ARG A 116 4.16 -5.53 -0.63
C ARG A 116 3.79 -5.80 0.82
N ILE A 117 2.93 -6.80 1.03
CA ILE A 117 2.52 -7.24 2.37
C ILE A 117 3.61 -8.14 2.93
N LEU A 118 4.18 -7.75 4.08
CA LEU A 118 5.14 -8.55 4.84
C LEU A 118 4.44 -9.48 5.83
N SER A 119 3.36 -9.00 6.44
CA SER A 119 2.53 -9.76 7.37
C SER A 119 1.12 -9.17 7.41
N GLN A 120 0.14 -10.00 7.77
CA GLN A 120 -1.23 -9.57 8.00
C GLN A 120 -1.75 -10.18 9.31
N THR A 121 -2.48 -9.39 10.08
CA THR A 121 -3.05 -9.81 11.37
C THR A 121 -4.51 -9.40 11.42
N GLN A 122 -5.41 -10.36 11.65
CA GLN A 122 -6.78 -10.04 12.00
C GLN A 122 -6.81 -9.44 13.41
N VAL A 123 -7.26 -8.20 13.53
CA VAL A 123 -7.37 -7.54 14.83
C VAL A 123 -8.70 -7.97 15.45
N ILE A 124 -8.62 -8.79 16.50
CA ILE A 124 -9.79 -9.33 17.21
C ILE A 124 -10.03 -8.59 18.52
N ASP A 125 -8.95 -8.12 19.15
CA ASP A 125 -8.97 -7.40 20.42
C ASP A 125 -9.78 -6.09 20.31
N GLU A 126 -10.87 -6.00 21.08
CA GLU A 126 -11.77 -4.84 21.06
C GLU A 126 -11.16 -3.59 21.70
N ASP A 127 -10.26 -3.75 22.67
CA ASP A 127 -9.57 -2.63 23.31
C ASP A 127 -8.54 -2.04 22.36
N LEU A 128 -7.86 -2.89 21.58
CA LEU A 128 -6.93 -2.44 20.54
C LEU A 128 -7.66 -1.72 19.40
N LYS A 129 -8.86 -2.20 19.03
CA LYS A 129 -9.73 -1.49 18.08
C LYS A 129 -10.19 -0.15 18.64
N ASP A 130 -10.63 -0.09 19.89
CA ASP A 130 -11.04 1.15 20.53
C ASP A 130 -9.87 2.15 20.66
N GLU A 131 -8.66 1.66 20.95
CA GLU A 131 -7.43 2.46 20.94
C GLU A 131 -7.14 3.03 19.54
N LEU A 132 -7.17 2.19 18.50
CA LEU A 132 -7.02 2.64 17.11
C LEU A 132 -8.08 3.66 16.71
N ALA A 133 -9.33 3.44 17.11
CA ALA A 133 -10.43 4.36 16.86
C ALA A 133 -10.16 5.73 17.50
N LYS A 134 -9.74 5.76 18.77
CA LYS A 134 -9.40 7.00 19.48
C LYS A 134 -8.16 7.69 18.91
N ILE A 135 -7.18 6.94 18.43
CA ILE A 135 -5.98 7.53 17.81
C ILE A 135 -6.35 8.17 16.47
N LEU A 136 -7.03 7.42 15.60
CA LEU A 136 -7.29 7.82 14.22
C LEU A 136 -8.51 8.73 14.07
N GLY A 137 -9.44 8.70 15.01
CA GLY A 137 -10.67 9.50 15.00
C GLY A 137 -10.62 10.78 15.84
N ASP A 138 -9.49 11.12 16.44
CA ASP A 138 -9.30 12.36 17.22
C ASP A 138 -8.40 13.33 16.44
N ASP A 139 -8.94 14.48 16.05
CA ASP A 139 -8.23 15.52 15.30
C ASP A 139 -7.03 16.08 16.08
N GLY A 140 -7.10 16.04 17.41
CA GLY A 140 -6.04 16.41 18.33
C GLY A 140 -4.75 15.61 18.15
N ASN A 141 -4.79 14.47 17.47
CA ASN A 141 -3.62 13.65 17.14
C ASN A 141 -2.89 14.08 15.86
N PHE A 142 -3.46 15.01 15.08
CA PHE A 142 -2.93 15.39 13.77
C PHE A 142 -2.58 16.87 13.67
N ASP A 143 -1.60 17.17 12.81
CA ASP A 143 -1.20 18.51 12.39
C ASP A 143 -0.65 18.49 10.95
N ASN A 144 -0.22 19.65 10.44
CA ASN A 144 0.30 19.78 9.08
C ASN A 144 1.82 19.49 8.98
N ASN A 145 2.45 18.96 10.04
CA ASN A 145 3.88 18.70 10.06
C ASN A 145 4.19 17.29 9.57
N HIS A 146 4.39 17.16 8.26
CA HIS A 146 4.77 15.90 7.62
C HIS A 146 5.59 16.12 6.35
N ALA A 147 6.22 15.06 5.87
CA ALA A 147 6.91 15.08 4.59
C ALA A 147 5.93 14.84 3.43
N ASN A 148 6.28 15.33 2.24
CA ASN A 148 5.50 15.09 1.02
C ASN A 148 5.87 13.74 0.36
N CYS A 149 5.68 12.63 1.08
CA CYS A 149 5.96 11.28 0.60
C CYS A 149 4.98 10.25 1.16
N MET A 150 4.72 9.15 0.47
CA MET A 150 3.88 8.06 0.99
C MET A 150 4.64 6.74 0.89
N TYR A 151 5.22 6.37 2.02
CA TYR A 151 6.00 5.16 2.20
C TYR A 151 5.37 4.37 3.34
N ALA A 152 4.28 3.66 3.05
CA ALA A 152 3.47 3.05 4.10
C ALA A 152 4.20 1.84 4.71
N GLU A 153 4.37 1.84 6.03
CA GLU A 153 4.86 0.67 6.79
C GLU A 153 3.71 -0.10 7.45
N MET A 154 2.55 0.55 7.63
CA MET A 154 1.35 -0.07 8.18
C MET A 154 0.13 0.26 7.34
N GLY A 155 -0.67 -0.76 7.06
CA GLY A 155 -1.99 -0.64 6.46
C GLY A 155 -3.06 -1.13 7.42
N LEU A 156 -4.23 -0.51 7.41
CA LEU A 156 -5.41 -0.97 8.12
C LEU A 156 -6.55 -1.06 7.12
N SER A 157 -7.30 -2.15 7.13
CA SER A 157 -8.52 -2.31 6.34
C SER A 157 -9.64 -2.72 7.26
N PHE A 158 -10.73 -1.96 7.31
CA PHE A 158 -11.86 -2.28 8.17
C PHE A 158 -13.22 -2.06 7.51
N SER A 159 -14.18 -2.92 7.85
CA SER A 159 -15.55 -2.81 7.35
C SER A 159 -16.57 -3.15 8.44
N SER A 160 -17.70 -2.44 8.42
CA SER A 160 -18.85 -2.63 9.32
C SER A 160 -20.09 -3.10 8.53
N GLY A 161 -19.88 -3.92 7.48
CA GLY A 161 -20.93 -4.42 6.59
C GLY A 161 -21.08 -3.65 5.26
N GLY A 162 -20.19 -2.70 4.99
CA GLY A 162 -20.07 -1.97 3.72
C GLY A 162 -18.70 -2.15 3.05
N PRO A 163 -18.35 -1.29 2.08
CA PRO A 163 -17.01 -1.26 1.49
C PRO A 163 -15.92 -1.09 2.56
N ALA A 164 -14.75 -1.66 2.32
CA ALA A 164 -13.63 -1.53 3.23
C ALA A 164 -13.09 -0.09 3.28
N ASN A 165 -12.86 0.40 4.49
CA ASN A 165 -12.15 1.64 4.77
C ASN A 165 -10.68 1.30 4.98
N ASP A 166 -9.83 1.81 4.09
CA ASP A 166 -8.42 1.51 4.08
C ASP A 166 -7.61 2.74 4.47
N VAL A 167 -6.69 2.55 5.42
CA VAL A 167 -5.77 3.58 5.90
C VAL A 167 -4.34 3.10 5.71
N LEU A 168 -3.51 3.94 5.12
CA LEU A 168 -2.08 3.78 5.02
C LEU A 168 -1.40 4.70 6.03
N ILE A 169 -0.45 4.18 6.78
CA ILE A 169 0.29 4.89 7.82
C ILE A 169 1.77 4.83 7.45
N SER A 170 2.34 6.02 7.25
CA SER A 170 3.76 6.19 6.97
C SER A 170 4.44 6.86 8.16
N PHE A 171 5.18 6.08 8.94
CA PHE A 171 6.03 6.58 10.01
C PHE A 171 7.21 7.36 9.44
N SER A 172 7.79 6.91 8.32
CA SER A 172 8.92 7.61 7.67
C SER A 172 8.55 9.00 7.16
N CYS A 173 7.31 9.17 6.65
CA CYS A 173 6.82 10.46 6.17
C CYS A 173 6.03 11.24 7.22
N ASN A 174 5.85 10.68 8.41
CA ASN A 174 5.03 11.22 9.49
C ASN A 174 3.59 11.54 9.07
N GLN A 175 2.95 10.71 8.25
CA GLN A 175 1.58 10.97 7.80
C GLN A 175 0.71 9.72 7.63
N VAL A 176 -0.59 9.97 7.58
CA VAL A 176 -1.62 8.96 7.27
C VAL A 176 -2.35 9.31 5.97
N ASN A 177 -2.87 8.31 5.27
CA ASN A 177 -3.69 8.49 4.08
C ASN A 177 -4.88 7.53 4.12
N ALA A 178 -6.09 8.09 4.00
CA ALA A 178 -7.28 7.30 3.72
C ALA A 178 -7.34 7.00 2.23
N ALA A 179 -7.22 5.72 1.87
CA ALA A 179 -7.13 5.30 0.48
C ALA A 179 -8.51 5.11 -0.16
N THR A 180 -9.52 4.76 0.63
CA THR A 180 -10.87 4.42 0.12
C THR A 180 -12.00 5.30 0.66
N PHE A 181 -11.69 6.29 1.51
CA PHE A 181 -12.66 7.21 2.08
C PHE A 181 -12.07 8.62 2.27
N ALA A 182 -12.92 9.61 2.51
CA ALA A 182 -12.48 10.97 2.80
C ALA A 182 -11.95 11.05 4.23
N TRP A 183 -10.71 11.53 4.40
CA TRP A 183 -10.12 11.74 5.71
C TRP A 183 -10.95 12.76 6.52
N PRO A 184 -11.37 12.44 7.76
CA PRO A 184 -12.31 13.29 8.50
C PRO A 184 -11.65 14.49 9.20
N HIS A 185 -10.31 14.54 9.25
CA HIS A 185 -9.56 15.58 9.95
C HIS A 185 -8.98 16.61 8.98
N PRO A 186 -8.74 17.86 9.43
CA PRO A 186 -8.17 18.90 8.57
C PRO A 186 -6.71 18.65 8.18
N ALA A 187 -6.02 17.74 8.87
CA ALA A 187 -4.61 17.44 8.66
C ALA A 187 -4.30 15.95 8.77
N THR A 188 -3.21 15.52 8.14
CA THR A 188 -2.79 14.11 8.04
C THR A 188 -1.44 13.83 8.67
N GLY A 189 -0.69 14.87 9.07
CA GLY A 189 0.58 14.70 9.76
C GLY A 189 0.38 14.22 11.19
N MET A 190 1.16 13.26 11.64
CA MET A 190 1.02 12.66 12.97
C MET A 190 1.82 13.46 14.01
N LYS A 191 1.21 13.83 15.13
CA LYS A 191 1.97 14.41 16.26
C LYS A 191 2.92 13.37 16.88
N PRO A 192 3.99 13.78 17.57
CA PRO A 192 4.94 12.84 18.19
C PRO A 192 4.28 11.81 19.13
N LYS A 193 3.26 12.23 19.88
CA LYS A 193 2.50 11.34 20.76
C LYS A 193 1.66 10.32 19.97
N THR A 194 1.16 10.71 18.80
CA THR A 194 0.42 9.83 17.88
C THR A 194 1.35 8.77 17.31
N VAL A 195 2.55 9.17 16.87
CA VAL A 195 3.60 8.23 16.41
C VAL A 195 3.95 7.23 17.50
N GLN A 196 4.11 7.70 18.75
CA GLN A 196 4.40 6.83 19.89
C GLN A 196 3.29 5.79 20.10
N LYS A 197 2.02 6.22 20.20
CA LYS A 197 0.88 5.32 20.39
C LYS A 197 0.73 4.31 19.25
N LEU A 198 0.88 4.74 18.00
CA LEU A 198 0.83 3.82 16.86
C LEU A 198 2.00 2.85 16.83
N SER A 199 3.18 3.26 17.31
CA SER A 199 4.31 2.34 17.47
C SER A 199 4.05 1.29 18.56
N GLU A 200 3.38 1.67 19.65
CA GLU A 200 2.91 0.72 20.68
C GLU A 200 1.88 -0.26 20.11
N VAL A 201 0.94 0.21 19.27
CA VAL A 201 0.00 -0.65 18.54
C VAL A 201 0.75 -1.63 17.63
N VAL A 202 1.75 -1.16 16.88
CA VAL A 202 2.59 -2.04 16.04
C VAL A 202 3.28 -3.12 16.86
N GLN A 203 3.81 -2.79 18.04
CA GLN A 203 4.43 -3.76 18.94
C GLN A 203 3.44 -4.79 19.49
N LYS A 204 2.19 -4.39 19.76
CA LYS A 204 1.11 -5.31 20.16
C LYS A 204 0.71 -6.26 19.02
N LEU A 205 0.64 -5.75 17.79
CA LEU A 205 0.26 -6.54 16.60
C LEU A 205 1.38 -7.47 16.11
N TRP A 206 2.62 -7.00 16.16
CA TRP A 206 3.81 -7.71 15.67
C TRP A 206 4.98 -7.49 16.65
N PRO A 207 5.05 -8.29 17.72
CA PRO A 207 6.15 -8.22 18.68
C PRO A 207 7.51 -8.47 18.02
N PRO A 208 8.59 -7.83 18.48
CA PRO A 208 9.93 -8.10 17.97
C PRO A 208 10.38 -9.53 18.31
N GLY A 209 10.83 -10.29 17.31
CA GLY A 209 11.42 -11.62 17.50
C GLY A 209 10.45 -12.81 17.38
N THR A 210 9.21 -12.57 16.96
CA THR A 210 8.28 -13.61 16.49
C THR A 210 8.37 -13.79 14.99
#